data_AF-A0A4R3MNY2-F1
#
_entry.id   AF-A0A4R3MNY2-F1
#
_cell.length_a   1.000
_cell.length_b   1.000
_cell.length_c   1.000
_cell.angle_alpha   90.00
_cell.angle_beta   90.00
_cell.angle_gamma   90.00
#
_symmetry.space_group_name_H-M   'P 1'
#
loop_
_entity.id
_entity.type
_entity.pdbx_description
1 polymer ?
#
loop_
_entity_poly.entity_id
_entity_poly.type
_entity_poly.pdbx_seq_one_letter_code
_entity_poly.pdbx_strand_id
1 'polypeptide(L)'
;MNRNNKIYRKILIFATIFSLLFTIIYGSNQYINLYIPDEMKLIVDRDESFEFNVPIQAHFTSEKQGVLSINESNVPKDRINLSEPFSVRSSETGEISVQLKLFGIIPIKNVKVNVISQDELIPAGLTVGVVVSTNGVMVLGTGVVNGADGLNYEPAKGVLKTGDYIIKINDTKINSKEELVEHINIYGEKDITLTINRNGDIKNVNVTPIKSMGDNDYKLGIWVRDDTQGIGTITYIDEKDNRFGALGHGITDADTKQLISVADGEILETRITSITKGQRGFPGEISGVIIKDKENILGSVDKNTEYGIFGNVNEAIFNHIERKPLKIGLKHEIEVGQAFIRSFVDEEIKDYEIKITKVYLGNGDINKGMIIEVVDEGLLERTNGIVQGMSGSPIIQNDKIIGAVTHVFIQDSTRGYGTFIENMLRVAH
;
A
#
# COMPACT_ATOMS: atom_id res chain seq x y z
N MET A 1 -61.42 0.08 -28.06
CA MET A 1 -60.03 -0.29 -27.71
C MET A 1 -60.01 -1.73 -27.19
N ASN A 2 -59.42 -2.66 -27.95
CA ASN A 2 -59.35 -4.07 -27.59
C ASN A 2 -58.70 -4.27 -26.22
N ARG A 3 -59.26 -5.18 -25.41
CA ARG A 3 -58.81 -5.52 -24.04
C ARG A 3 -57.30 -5.82 -23.99
N ASN A 4 -56.75 -6.42 -25.04
CA ASN A 4 -55.32 -6.70 -25.19
C ASN A 4 -54.45 -5.43 -25.27
N ASN A 5 -54.90 -4.36 -25.92
CA ASN A 5 -54.14 -3.09 -26.00
C ASN A 5 -54.09 -2.36 -24.65
N LYS A 6 -55.12 -2.51 -23.81
CA LYS A 6 -55.10 -1.96 -22.43
C LYS A 6 -54.14 -2.72 -21.53
N ILE A 7 -54.07 -4.04 -21.66
CA ILE A 7 -53.13 -4.89 -20.90
C ILE A 7 -51.69 -4.58 -21.33
N TYR A 8 -51.43 -4.55 -22.64
CA TYR A 8 -50.11 -4.21 -23.19
C TYR A 8 -49.62 -2.82 -22.75
N ARG A 9 -50.50 -1.80 -22.78
CA ARG A 9 -50.17 -0.45 -22.28
C ARG A 9 -49.84 -0.44 -20.78
N LYS A 10 -50.56 -1.22 -19.96
CA LYS A 10 -50.25 -1.35 -18.52
C LYS A 10 -48.89 -2.02 -18.28
N ILE A 11 -48.57 -3.07 -19.04
CA ILE A 11 -47.27 -3.75 -18.96
C ILE A 11 -46.14 -2.81 -19.35
N LEU A 12 -46.29 -2.05 -20.45
CA LEU A 12 -45.31 -1.06 -20.87
C LEU A 12 -45.10 0.02 -19.80
N ILE A 13 -46.17 0.60 -19.26
CA ILE A 13 -46.06 1.60 -18.19
C ILE A 13 -45.33 1.03 -16.98
N PHE A 14 -45.66 -0.19 -16.57
CA PHE A 14 -44.99 -0.85 -15.45
C PHE A 14 -43.51 -1.09 -15.74
N ALA A 15 -43.16 -1.60 -16.92
CA ALA A 15 -41.77 -1.83 -17.33
C ALA A 15 -40.96 -0.53 -17.37
N THR A 16 -41.55 0.57 -17.88
CA THR A 16 -40.90 1.89 -17.88
C THR A 16 -40.68 2.42 -16.46
N ILE A 17 -41.69 2.34 -15.59
CA ILE A 17 -41.55 2.76 -14.18
C ILE A 17 -40.48 1.92 -13.47
N PHE A 18 -40.51 0.60 -13.66
CA PHE A 18 -39.53 -0.31 -13.07
C PHE A 18 -38.11 0.00 -13.56
N SER A 19 -37.93 0.20 -14.87
CA SER A 19 -36.63 0.58 -15.43
C SER A 19 -36.14 1.92 -14.89
N LEU A 20 -37.03 2.91 -14.74
CA LEU A 20 -36.65 4.22 -14.19
C LEU A 20 -36.23 4.10 -12.72
N LEU A 21 -37.01 3.37 -11.91
CA LEU A 21 -36.68 3.10 -10.50
C LEU A 21 -35.38 2.32 -10.36
N PHE A 22 -35.16 1.30 -11.20
CA PHE A 22 -33.92 0.55 -11.22
C PHE A 22 -32.74 1.45 -11.54
N THR A 23 -32.83 2.29 -12.57
CA THR A 23 -31.76 3.23 -12.93
C THR A 23 -31.49 4.24 -11.81
N ILE A 24 -32.53 4.75 -11.13
CA ILE A 24 -32.38 5.65 -9.99
C ILE A 24 -31.69 4.93 -8.83
N ILE A 25 -32.17 3.75 -8.42
CA ILE A 25 -31.60 3.00 -7.29
C ILE A 25 -30.16 2.58 -7.60
N TYR A 26 -29.91 2.03 -8.78
CA TYR A 26 -28.57 1.61 -9.21
C TYR A 26 -27.62 2.81 -9.34
N GLY A 27 -28.07 3.88 -9.97
CA GLY A 27 -27.29 5.11 -10.12
C GLY A 27 -26.98 5.77 -8.77
N SER A 28 -27.96 5.86 -7.87
CA SER A 28 -27.75 6.33 -6.49
C SER A 28 -26.76 5.43 -5.75
N ASN A 29 -26.88 4.10 -5.84
CA ASN A 29 -25.93 3.18 -5.19
C ASN A 29 -24.50 3.40 -5.69
N GLN A 30 -24.30 3.53 -7.00
CA GLN A 30 -22.98 3.82 -7.58
C GLN A 30 -22.44 5.18 -7.13
N TYR A 31 -23.29 6.21 -7.12
CA TYR A 31 -22.92 7.55 -6.65
C TYR A 31 -22.49 7.52 -5.17
N ILE A 32 -23.25 6.84 -4.32
CA ILE A 32 -22.94 6.72 -2.88
C ILE A 32 -21.62 6.00 -2.66
N ASN A 33 -21.37 4.90 -3.39
CA ASN A 33 -20.10 4.17 -3.25
C ASN A 33 -18.90 4.99 -3.70
N LEU A 34 -19.11 5.98 -4.57
CA LEU A 34 -18.05 6.89 -5.01
C LEU A 34 -17.71 7.97 -3.96
N TYR A 35 -18.72 8.50 -3.25
CA TYR A 35 -18.55 9.65 -2.34
C TYR A 35 -18.53 9.30 -0.85
N ILE A 36 -19.16 8.20 -0.46
CA ILE A 36 -19.20 7.74 0.93
C ILE A 36 -18.43 6.43 1.03
N PRO A 37 -17.34 6.35 1.82
CA PRO A 37 -16.55 5.14 1.96
C PRO A 37 -17.27 4.07 2.78
N ASP A 38 -16.78 2.83 2.72
CA ASP A 38 -17.31 1.72 3.52
C ASP A 38 -16.91 1.83 5.00
N GLU A 39 -15.78 2.48 5.27
CA GLU A 39 -15.26 2.75 6.60
C GLU A 39 -14.90 4.23 6.73
N MET A 40 -15.27 4.83 7.86
CA MET A 40 -14.89 6.18 8.26
C MET A 40 -14.24 6.13 9.64
N LYS A 41 -13.27 7.00 9.88
CA LYS A 41 -12.68 7.21 11.20
C LYS A 41 -13.14 8.55 11.76
N LEU A 42 -13.29 8.62 13.08
CA LEU A 42 -13.49 9.84 13.85
C LEU A 42 -12.46 9.89 14.97
N ILE A 43 -12.07 11.09 15.39
CA ILE A 43 -11.26 11.29 16.60
C ILE A 43 -12.18 11.50 17.81
N VAL A 44 -11.94 10.77 18.89
CA VAL A 44 -12.65 10.94 20.16
C VAL A 44 -12.51 12.38 20.68
N ASP A 45 -13.59 12.92 21.23
CA ASP A 45 -13.68 14.29 21.76
C ASP A 45 -13.43 15.43 20.77
N ARG A 46 -13.46 15.13 19.46
CA ARG A 46 -13.35 16.11 18.39
C ARG A 46 -14.69 16.31 17.69
N ASP A 47 -15.06 17.56 17.48
CA ASP A 47 -16.18 17.91 16.60
C ASP A 47 -15.71 17.83 15.14
N GLU A 48 -16.35 16.96 14.36
CA GLU A 48 -16.06 16.74 12.95
C GLU A 48 -17.25 17.10 12.10
N SER A 49 -17.03 17.97 11.12
CA SER A 49 -18.07 18.46 10.22
C SER A 49 -18.01 17.72 8.89
N PHE A 50 -19.18 17.30 8.41
CA PHE A 50 -19.35 16.58 7.17
C PHE A 50 -20.33 17.30 6.25
N GLU A 51 -20.01 17.31 4.96
CA GLU A 51 -20.88 17.83 3.91
C GLU A 51 -20.85 16.89 2.71
N PHE A 52 -21.73 15.88 2.71
CA PHE A 52 -21.82 14.91 1.62
C PHE A 52 -22.66 15.41 0.44
N ASN A 53 -23.60 16.33 0.69
CA ASN A 53 -24.52 16.87 -0.32
C ASN A 53 -25.27 15.78 -1.12
N VAL A 54 -25.69 14.70 -0.43
CA VAL A 54 -26.42 13.58 -1.03
C VAL A 54 -27.85 13.46 -0.49
N PRO A 55 -28.87 13.18 -1.32
CA PRO A 55 -30.28 13.17 -0.90
C PRO A 55 -30.67 11.86 -0.16
N ILE A 56 -29.97 11.53 0.91
CA ILE A 56 -30.06 10.25 1.63
C ILE A 56 -30.13 10.49 3.13
N GLN A 57 -30.79 9.57 3.83
CA GLN A 57 -30.81 9.56 5.30
C GLN A 57 -29.85 8.50 5.83
N ALA A 58 -28.99 8.89 6.77
CA ALA A 58 -28.22 7.96 7.58
C ALA A 58 -29.03 7.55 8.81
N HIS A 59 -29.05 6.26 9.12
CA HIS A 59 -29.72 5.69 10.27
C HIS A 59 -28.73 4.92 11.14
N PHE A 60 -28.60 5.29 12.41
CA PHE A 60 -27.72 4.60 13.34
C PHE A 60 -28.37 3.31 13.84
N THR A 61 -27.66 2.20 13.73
CA THR A 61 -28.20 0.87 14.10
C THR A 61 -27.52 0.26 15.34
N SER A 62 -26.64 1.01 16.03
CA SER A 62 -25.87 0.51 17.18
C SER A 62 -26.51 0.86 18.53
N GLU A 63 -26.39 -0.02 19.52
CA GLU A 63 -26.80 0.22 20.92
C GLU A 63 -25.97 1.33 21.60
N LYS A 64 -24.80 1.68 21.04
CA LYS A 64 -23.92 2.75 21.54
C LYS A 64 -24.28 4.16 21.03
N GLN A 65 -25.53 4.42 20.65
CA GLN A 65 -25.97 5.75 20.16
C GLN A 65 -25.73 6.89 21.17
N GLY A 66 -25.78 6.62 22.49
CA GLY A 66 -25.62 7.63 23.53
C GLY A 66 -24.23 8.27 23.62
N VAL A 67 -23.27 7.76 22.85
CA VAL A 67 -21.86 8.21 22.81
C VAL A 67 -21.61 9.20 21.66
N LEU A 68 -22.58 9.36 20.74
CA LEU A 68 -22.49 10.29 19.61
C LEU A 68 -23.38 11.52 19.83
N SER A 69 -22.78 12.71 19.75
CA SER A 69 -23.50 13.98 19.66
C SER A 69 -23.52 14.47 18.22
N ILE A 70 -24.71 14.84 17.72
CA ILE A 70 -24.90 15.32 16.35
C ILE A 70 -25.41 16.77 16.41
N ASN A 71 -24.76 17.70 15.71
CA ASN A 71 -25.12 19.13 15.69
C ASN A 71 -25.32 19.73 17.09
N GLU A 72 -24.41 19.43 18.03
CA GLU A 72 -24.45 19.88 19.43
C GLU A 72 -25.72 19.47 20.21
N SER A 73 -26.54 18.57 19.65
CA SER A 73 -27.68 17.98 20.35
C SER A 73 -27.26 16.67 20.99
N ASN A 74 -27.37 16.60 22.33
CA ASN A 74 -27.22 15.37 23.11
C ASN A 74 -28.38 14.38 22.88
N VAL A 75 -29.30 14.68 21.97
CA VAL A 75 -30.45 13.83 21.66
C VAL A 75 -30.09 12.94 20.47
N PRO A 76 -30.29 11.61 20.55
CA PRO A 76 -30.14 10.74 19.40
C PRO A 76 -31.20 11.14 18.37
N LYS A 77 -30.81 11.95 17.39
CA LYS A 77 -31.53 11.90 16.12
C LYS A 77 -31.06 10.61 15.47
N ASP A 78 -31.88 9.57 15.54
CA ASP A 78 -31.67 8.30 14.82
C ASP A 78 -31.52 8.49 13.30
N ARG A 79 -31.66 9.72 12.80
CA ARG A 79 -31.64 10.09 11.40
C ARG A 79 -30.83 11.37 11.20
N ILE A 80 -29.84 11.30 10.32
CA ILE A 80 -29.14 12.47 9.78
C ILE A 80 -29.55 12.63 8.33
N ASN A 81 -29.90 13.85 7.94
CA ASN A 81 -30.06 14.21 6.55
C ASN A 81 -28.69 14.53 5.95
N LEU A 82 -28.20 13.70 5.03
CA LEU A 82 -26.88 13.87 4.42
C LEU A 82 -26.88 14.88 3.26
N SER A 83 -28.02 15.54 3.00
CA SER A 83 -28.12 16.62 2.02
C SER A 83 -27.73 17.99 2.61
N GLU A 84 -27.51 18.06 3.92
CA GLU A 84 -27.13 19.28 4.64
C GLU A 84 -25.84 19.01 5.42
N PRO A 85 -25.02 20.05 5.68
CA PRO A 85 -23.88 19.92 6.58
C PRO A 85 -24.32 19.47 7.97
N PHE A 86 -23.51 18.62 8.60
CA PHE A 86 -23.73 18.19 9.98
C PHE A 86 -22.41 17.99 10.71
N SER A 87 -22.40 18.17 12.02
CA SER A 87 -21.28 17.83 12.89
C SER A 87 -21.56 16.57 13.69
N VAL A 88 -20.52 15.78 13.90
CA VAL A 88 -20.52 14.59 14.73
C VAL A 88 -19.37 14.71 15.71
N ARG A 89 -19.64 14.35 16.96
CA ARG A 89 -18.61 14.14 17.97
C ARG A 89 -18.92 12.87 18.72
N SER A 90 -17.86 12.17 19.14
CA SER A 90 -17.98 10.99 19.98
C SER A 90 -17.21 11.16 21.29
N SER A 91 -17.77 10.68 22.40
CA SER A 91 -17.14 10.77 23.72
C SER A 91 -16.32 9.53 24.11
N GLU A 92 -16.37 8.44 23.34
CA GLU A 92 -15.59 7.22 23.62
C GLU A 92 -15.08 6.59 22.31
N THR A 93 -13.97 5.86 22.40
CA THR A 93 -13.45 5.07 21.28
C THR A 93 -14.29 3.83 21.03
N GLY A 94 -14.23 3.31 19.80
CA GLY A 94 -14.85 2.05 19.41
C GLY A 94 -15.57 2.10 18.07
N GLU A 95 -16.26 0.99 17.76
CA GLU A 95 -16.87 0.78 16.46
C GLU A 95 -18.39 0.98 16.50
N ILE A 96 -18.90 1.71 15.50
CA ILE A 96 -20.31 2.04 15.32
C ILE A 96 -20.69 1.72 13.87
N SER A 97 -21.82 1.04 13.67
CA SER A 97 -22.34 0.79 12.33
C SER A 97 -23.48 1.75 12.00
N VAL A 98 -23.40 2.37 10.83
CA VAL A 98 -24.37 3.34 10.32
C VAL A 98 -24.97 2.82 9.01
N GLN A 99 -26.28 2.64 8.97
CA GLN A 99 -26.99 2.20 7.78
C GLN A 99 -27.52 3.39 6.98
N LEU A 100 -27.09 3.52 5.73
CA LEU A 100 -27.63 4.50 4.80
C LEU A 100 -28.90 3.97 4.13
N LYS A 101 -29.95 4.79 4.13
CA LYS A 101 -31.25 4.46 3.51
C LYS A 101 -31.68 5.51 2.49
N LEU A 102 -31.92 5.05 1.26
CA LEU A 102 -32.48 5.87 0.20
C LEU A 102 -33.94 6.15 0.52
N PHE A 103 -34.33 7.42 0.48
CA PHE A 103 -35.65 7.91 0.94
C PHE A 103 -36.01 7.50 2.38
N GLY A 104 -35.03 7.15 3.22
CA GLY A 104 -35.24 6.66 4.58
C GLY A 104 -35.79 5.24 4.70
N ILE A 105 -35.99 4.52 3.57
CA ILE A 105 -36.67 3.21 3.55
C ILE A 105 -35.76 2.12 3.00
N ILE A 106 -35.12 2.34 1.84
CA ILE A 106 -34.39 1.30 1.13
C ILE A 106 -32.94 1.30 1.63
N PRO A 107 -32.46 0.25 2.33
CA PRO A 107 -31.06 0.17 2.74
C PRO A 107 -30.17 0.02 1.51
N ILE A 108 -29.14 0.86 1.40
CA ILE A 108 -28.23 0.88 0.25
C ILE A 108 -26.77 0.60 0.63
N LYS A 109 -26.37 0.94 1.86
CA LYS A 109 -24.98 0.80 2.32
C LYS A 109 -24.93 0.75 3.84
N ASN A 110 -24.04 -0.05 4.40
CA ASN A 110 -23.65 0.03 5.81
C ASN A 110 -22.24 0.62 5.86
N VAL A 111 -22.06 1.66 6.66
CA VAL A 111 -20.78 2.33 6.87
C VAL A 111 -20.30 1.99 8.27
N LYS A 112 -19.06 1.52 8.38
CA LYS A 112 -18.38 1.28 9.65
C LYS A 112 -17.71 2.57 10.08
N VAL A 113 -18.06 3.08 11.26
CA VAL A 113 -17.44 4.26 11.86
C VAL A 113 -16.57 3.79 13.02
N ASN A 114 -15.27 4.05 12.93
CA ASN A 114 -14.30 3.69 13.95
C ASN A 114 -13.80 4.95 14.67
N VAL A 115 -14.18 5.11 15.93
CA VAL A 115 -13.75 6.22 16.77
C VAL A 115 -12.42 5.84 17.42
N ILE A 116 -11.38 6.59 17.11
CA ILE A 116 -10.00 6.32 17.55
C ILE A 116 -9.46 7.47 18.40
N SER A 117 -8.37 7.21 19.13
CA SER A 117 -7.57 8.27 19.73
C SER A 117 -6.87 9.11 18.65
N GLN A 118 -6.57 10.37 18.96
CA GLN A 118 -5.70 11.17 18.10
C GLN A 118 -4.27 10.62 18.17
N ASP A 119 -3.82 10.03 17.07
CA ASP A 119 -2.43 9.63 16.94
C ASP A 119 -1.57 10.81 16.45
N GLU A 120 -0.33 10.81 16.93
CA GLU A 120 0.73 11.71 16.52
C GLU A 120 1.93 10.86 16.10
N LEU A 121 2.58 11.25 15.00
CA LEU A 121 3.70 10.53 14.41
C LEU A 121 4.78 11.54 14.00
N ILE A 122 6.05 11.14 14.03
CA ILE A 122 7.13 11.98 13.50
C ILE A 122 7.17 11.81 11.97
N PRO A 123 6.95 12.87 11.16
CA PRO A 123 7.15 12.81 9.71
C PRO A 123 8.64 12.82 9.40
N ALA A 124 9.18 11.66 9.03
CA ALA A 124 10.62 11.46 8.85
C ALA A 124 11.11 12.07 7.53
N GLY A 125 10.60 11.61 6.38
CA GLY A 125 11.07 12.06 5.06
C GLY A 125 12.53 11.72 4.76
N LEU A 126 13.13 10.81 5.55
CA LEU A 126 14.52 10.38 5.41
C LEU A 126 14.64 9.31 4.33
N THR A 127 15.50 9.57 3.35
CA THR A 127 15.89 8.59 2.33
C THR A 127 16.86 7.57 2.94
N VAL A 128 16.54 6.29 2.82
CA VAL A 128 17.30 5.16 3.39
C VAL A 128 17.58 4.08 2.34
N GLY A 129 18.63 3.31 2.56
CA GLY A 129 18.84 2.05 1.87
C GLY A 129 17.95 0.99 2.50
N VAL A 130 17.19 0.26 1.68
CA VAL A 130 16.36 -0.85 2.13
C VAL A 130 16.96 -2.12 1.57
N VAL A 131 17.27 -3.08 2.43
CA VAL A 131 17.72 -4.42 2.06
C VAL A 131 16.77 -5.41 2.70
N VAL A 132 16.11 -6.25 1.91
CA VAL A 132 15.21 -7.27 2.43
C VAL A 132 15.55 -8.64 1.88
N SER A 133 15.53 -9.61 2.77
CA SER A 133 15.71 -11.02 2.46
C SER A 133 14.35 -11.68 2.30
N THR A 134 14.27 -12.63 1.38
CA THR A 134 13.04 -13.36 1.07
C THR A 134 12.87 -14.58 1.97
N ASN A 135 11.62 -14.98 2.22
CA ASN A 135 11.31 -16.19 2.97
C ASN A 135 11.49 -17.43 2.09
N GLY A 136 12.74 -17.89 2.01
CA GLY A 136 13.19 -18.91 1.07
C GLY A 136 13.55 -18.31 -0.28
N VAL A 137 14.07 -19.12 -1.20
CA VAL A 137 14.65 -18.64 -2.46
C VAL A 137 13.59 -18.58 -3.57
N MET A 138 13.32 -17.40 -4.11
CA MET A 138 12.32 -17.20 -5.17
C MET A 138 12.83 -17.71 -6.52
N VAL A 139 12.00 -18.47 -7.25
CA VAL A 139 12.24 -18.89 -8.63
C VAL A 139 11.77 -17.81 -9.61
N LEU A 140 12.68 -17.31 -10.43
CA LEU A 140 12.40 -16.33 -11.49
C LEU A 140 12.03 -17.01 -12.82
N GLY A 141 12.57 -18.21 -13.05
CA GLY A 141 12.28 -18.99 -14.25
C GLY A 141 13.02 -20.31 -14.29
N THR A 142 12.70 -21.12 -15.30
CA THR A 142 13.32 -22.43 -15.56
C THR A 142 13.96 -22.45 -16.94
N GLY A 143 15.05 -23.20 -17.12
CA GLY A 143 15.80 -23.26 -18.38
C GLY A 143 16.62 -24.54 -18.54
N VAL A 144 17.41 -24.54 -19.60
CA VAL A 144 18.20 -25.69 -20.03
C VAL A 144 19.51 -25.78 -19.23
N VAL A 145 19.86 -26.98 -18.82
CA VAL A 145 21.18 -27.38 -18.32
C VAL A 145 21.85 -28.24 -19.38
N ASN A 146 23.04 -27.83 -19.82
CA ASN A 146 23.87 -28.65 -20.70
C ASN A 146 24.60 -29.69 -19.83
N GLY A 147 24.16 -30.94 -19.91
CA GLY A 147 24.69 -32.05 -19.15
C GLY A 147 26.12 -32.40 -19.55
N ALA A 148 26.90 -32.95 -18.62
CA ALA A 148 28.27 -33.40 -18.86
C ALA A 148 28.36 -34.53 -19.91
N ASP A 149 27.26 -35.20 -20.22
CA ASP A 149 27.09 -36.18 -21.28
C ASP A 149 26.88 -35.56 -22.68
N GLY A 150 26.77 -34.23 -22.77
CA GLY A 150 26.52 -33.51 -24.02
C GLY A 150 25.04 -33.38 -24.39
N LEU A 151 24.12 -33.82 -23.54
CA LEU A 151 22.68 -33.67 -23.74
C LEU A 151 22.13 -32.45 -23.01
N ASN A 152 20.97 -31.96 -23.47
CA ASN A 152 20.27 -30.83 -22.87
C ASN A 152 19.12 -31.32 -21.99
N TYR A 153 19.07 -30.82 -20.77
CA TYR A 153 18.08 -31.19 -19.76
C TYR A 153 17.31 -29.96 -19.25
N GLU A 154 16.04 -30.12 -18.90
CA GLU A 154 15.24 -29.08 -18.24
C GLU A 154 14.62 -29.66 -16.95
N PRO A 155 15.42 -29.96 -15.91
CA PRO A 155 14.96 -30.78 -14.78
C PRO A 155 13.85 -30.12 -13.97
N ALA A 156 13.81 -28.78 -13.90
CA ALA A 156 12.75 -28.04 -13.20
C ALA A 156 11.46 -27.82 -14.04
N LYS A 157 11.45 -28.20 -15.33
CA LYS A 157 10.33 -27.90 -16.23
C LYS A 157 9.04 -28.60 -15.82
N GLY A 158 7.97 -27.82 -15.67
CA GLY A 158 6.67 -28.34 -15.23
C GLY A 158 6.60 -28.67 -13.74
N VAL A 159 7.72 -28.60 -13.02
CA VAL A 159 7.83 -28.83 -11.58
C VAL A 159 7.78 -27.49 -10.84
N LEU A 160 8.72 -26.61 -11.15
CA LEU A 160 8.83 -25.25 -10.60
C LEU A 160 8.23 -24.22 -11.56
N LYS A 161 7.75 -23.11 -10.99
CA LYS A 161 7.16 -21.99 -11.71
C LYS A 161 7.73 -20.68 -11.18
N THR A 162 7.75 -19.67 -12.04
CA THR A 162 8.04 -18.29 -11.65
C THR A 162 7.14 -17.86 -10.49
N GLY A 163 7.73 -17.30 -9.43
CA GLY A 163 7.05 -16.90 -8.20
C GLY A 163 6.98 -17.98 -7.10
N ASP A 164 7.47 -19.20 -7.35
CA ASP A 164 7.63 -20.19 -6.28
C ASP A 164 8.75 -19.77 -5.32
N TYR A 165 8.55 -19.94 -4.02
CA TYR A 165 9.63 -19.82 -3.03
C TYR A 165 10.07 -21.21 -2.59
N ILE A 166 11.35 -21.55 -2.78
CA ILE A 166 11.95 -22.78 -2.26
C ILE A 166 12.36 -22.53 -0.81
N ILE A 167 11.66 -23.16 0.12
CA ILE A 167 11.86 -22.96 1.57
C ILE A 167 12.67 -24.09 2.21
N LYS A 168 12.69 -25.28 1.60
CA LYS A 168 13.50 -26.41 2.04
C LYS A 168 14.01 -27.24 0.88
N ILE A 169 15.14 -27.87 1.11
CA ILE A 169 15.67 -28.98 0.31
C ILE A 169 15.79 -30.21 1.21
N ASN A 170 15.04 -31.25 0.87
CA ASN A 170 14.71 -32.36 1.76
C ASN A 170 14.20 -31.83 3.11
N ASP A 171 14.86 -32.17 4.20
CA ASP A 171 14.49 -31.75 5.56
C ASP A 171 15.19 -30.45 6.01
N THR A 172 16.10 -29.89 5.19
CA THR A 172 16.89 -28.71 5.55
C THR A 172 16.22 -27.43 5.07
N LYS A 173 15.99 -26.49 5.99
CA LYS A 173 15.55 -25.13 5.66
C LYS A 173 16.66 -24.38 4.94
N ILE A 174 16.31 -23.65 3.89
CA ILE A 174 17.24 -22.77 3.16
C ILE A 174 16.70 -21.34 3.17
N ASN A 175 17.58 -20.35 3.24
CA ASN A 175 17.22 -18.93 3.18
C ASN A 175 18.05 -18.13 2.18
N SER A 176 19.11 -18.71 1.58
CA SER A 176 19.92 -18.04 0.57
C SER A 176 20.14 -18.88 -0.68
N LYS A 177 20.46 -18.20 -1.79
CA LYS A 177 20.83 -18.86 -3.05
C LYS A 177 22.13 -19.66 -2.89
N GLU A 178 23.05 -19.21 -2.05
CA GLU A 178 24.29 -19.92 -1.73
C GLU A 178 23.99 -21.24 -1.02
N GLU A 179 23.13 -21.24 0.00
CA GLU A 179 22.69 -22.46 0.68
C GLU A 179 21.98 -23.43 -0.28
N LEU A 180 21.13 -22.91 -1.17
CA LEU A 180 20.45 -23.71 -2.20
C LEU A 180 21.47 -24.41 -3.10
N VAL A 181 22.44 -23.66 -3.64
CA VAL A 181 23.48 -24.18 -4.54
C VAL A 181 24.36 -25.19 -3.83
N GLU A 182 24.78 -24.91 -2.60
CA GLU A 182 25.61 -25.82 -1.79
C GLU A 182 24.90 -27.16 -1.59
N HIS A 183 23.64 -27.14 -1.15
CA HIS A 183 22.88 -28.37 -0.91
C HIS A 183 22.65 -29.17 -2.19
N ILE A 184 22.30 -28.52 -3.31
CA ILE A 184 22.16 -29.20 -4.61
C ILE A 184 23.44 -29.95 -4.97
N ASN A 185 24.61 -29.32 -4.77
CA ASN A 185 25.89 -29.92 -5.07
C ASN A 185 26.27 -31.07 -4.12
N ILE A 186 25.90 -30.98 -2.84
CA ILE A 186 26.08 -32.08 -1.87
C ILE A 186 25.31 -33.33 -2.28
N TYR A 187 24.07 -33.18 -2.76
CA TYR A 187 23.23 -34.32 -3.16
C TYR A 187 23.63 -34.92 -4.51
N GLY A 188 24.18 -34.12 -5.41
CA GLY A 188 24.64 -34.58 -6.72
C GLY A 188 23.49 -35.05 -7.61
N GLU A 189 23.65 -36.22 -8.26
CA GLU A 189 22.65 -36.80 -9.18
C GLU A 189 21.43 -37.41 -8.48
N LYS A 190 21.37 -37.38 -7.15
CA LYS A 190 20.26 -37.97 -6.39
C LYS A 190 19.03 -37.09 -6.48
N ASP A 191 17.86 -37.73 -6.57
CA ASP A 191 16.57 -37.03 -6.44
C ASP A 191 16.52 -36.26 -5.12
N ILE A 192 16.11 -35.00 -5.22
CA ILE A 192 15.87 -34.12 -4.07
C ILE A 192 14.40 -33.74 -4.02
N THR A 193 13.86 -33.64 -2.81
CA THR A 193 12.52 -33.09 -2.56
C THR A 193 12.66 -31.63 -2.19
N LEU A 194 12.09 -30.73 -2.97
CA LEU A 194 11.97 -29.32 -2.63
C LEU A 194 10.61 -29.08 -1.95
N THR A 195 10.62 -28.44 -0.79
CA THR A 195 9.40 -27.83 -0.24
C THR A 195 9.29 -26.42 -0.78
N ILE A 196 8.21 -26.14 -1.50
CA ILE A 196 7.93 -24.83 -2.10
C ILE A 196 6.68 -24.19 -1.49
N ASN A 197 6.68 -22.86 -1.40
CA ASN A 197 5.48 -22.07 -1.20
C ASN A 197 5.05 -21.47 -2.55
N ARG A 198 3.87 -21.86 -3.02
CA ARG A 198 3.26 -21.34 -4.26
C ARG A 198 1.94 -20.66 -3.92
N ASN A 199 1.93 -19.34 -3.93
CA ASN A 199 0.75 -18.51 -3.60
C ASN A 199 0.15 -18.83 -2.21
N GLY A 200 0.98 -19.14 -1.21
CA GLY A 200 0.55 -19.52 0.14
C GLY A 200 0.39 -21.04 0.34
N ASP A 201 0.32 -21.83 -0.74
CA ASP A 201 0.23 -23.29 -0.64
C ASP A 201 1.61 -23.92 -0.50
N ILE A 202 1.86 -24.62 0.60
CA ILE A 202 3.06 -25.43 0.78
C ILE A 202 2.94 -26.76 0.02
N LYS A 203 3.89 -27.05 -0.87
CA LYS A 203 3.92 -28.26 -1.72
C LYS A 203 5.30 -28.88 -1.71
N ASN A 204 5.36 -30.21 -1.73
CA ASN A 204 6.61 -30.94 -1.97
C ASN A 204 6.69 -31.34 -3.44
N VAL A 205 7.82 -31.08 -4.08
CA VAL A 205 8.10 -31.44 -5.47
C VAL A 205 9.43 -32.14 -5.56
N ASN A 206 9.54 -33.16 -6.41
CA ASN A 206 10.79 -33.88 -6.63
C ASN A 206 11.47 -33.36 -7.90
N VAL A 207 12.79 -33.19 -7.82
CA VAL A 207 13.62 -32.80 -8.96
C VAL A 207 14.96 -33.52 -8.88
N THR A 208 15.54 -33.84 -10.03
CA THR A 208 16.84 -34.51 -10.12
C THR A 208 17.87 -33.50 -10.63
N PRO A 209 18.93 -33.18 -9.87
CA PRO A 209 19.98 -32.28 -10.34
C PRO A 209 20.79 -32.90 -11.47
N ILE A 210 21.21 -32.05 -12.41
CA ILE A 210 21.99 -32.46 -13.58
C ILE A 210 23.40 -31.89 -13.48
N LYS A 211 24.40 -32.75 -13.67
CA LYS A 211 25.81 -32.33 -13.70
C LYS A 211 26.09 -31.48 -14.94
N SER A 212 26.50 -30.24 -14.74
CA SER A 212 26.79 -29.26 -15.81
C SER A 212 28.14 -29.51 -16.48
N MET A 213 28.20 -29.39 -17.81
CA MET A 213 29.41 -29.60 -18.61
C MET A 213 30.53 -28.56 -18.33
N GLY A 214 30.17 -27.32 -17.98
CA GLY A 214 31.14 -26.21 -17.87
C GLY A 214 31.83 -26.06 -16.52
N ASP A 215 31.11 -26.38 -15.43
CA ASP A 215 31.49 -25.90 -14.09
C ASP A 215 31.71 -27.06 -13.10
N ASN A 216 31.51 -28.32 -13.53
CA ASN A 216 31.49 -29.54 -12.71
C ASN A 216 30.47 -29.53 -11.55
N ASP A 217 29.58 -28.53 -11.51
CA ASP A 217 28.50 -28.36 -10.54
C ASP A 217 27.18 -29.00 -10.99
N TYR A 218 26.32 -29.32 -10.02
CA TYR A 218 24.96 -29.80 -10.25
C TYR A 218 23.96 -28.65 -10.31
N LYS A 219 23.05 -28.70 -11.29
CA LYS A 219 22.08 -27.63 -11.56
C LYS A 219 20.67 -28.15 -11.75
N LEU A 220 19.70 -27.35 -11.31
CA LEU A 220 18.27 -27.55 -11.56
C LEU A 220 17.75 -26.78 -12.78
N GLY A 221 18.60 -25.99 -13.45
CA GLY A 221 18.18 -25.14 -14.55
C GLY A 221 17.16 -24.09 -14.10
N ILE A 222 17.40 -23.41 -12.98
CA ILE A 222 16.53 -22.35 -12.46
C ILE A 222 17.31 -21.06 -12.24
N TRP A 223 16.64 -19.94 -12.46
CA TRP A 223 17.11 -18.63 -12.01
C TRP A 223 16.40 -18.29 -10.71
N VAL A 224 17.17 -17.78 -9.76
CA VAL A 224 16.68 -17.52 -8.41
C VAL A 224 17.08 -16.16 -7.88
N ARG A 225 16.32 -15.66 -6.92
CA ARG A 225 16.57 -14.45 -6.14
C ARG A 225 16.21 -14.71 -4.68
N ASP A 226 17.07 -14.29 -3.77
CA ASP A 226 16.91 -14.48 -2.33
C ASP A 226 16.89 -13.16 -1.54
N ASP A 227 17.35 -12.07 -2.15
CA ASP A 227 17.30 -10.72 -1.59
C ASP A 227 16.86 -9.68 -2.63
N THR A 228 16.46 -8.51 -2.14
CA THR A 228 16.35 -7.30 -2.96
C THR A 228 16.79 -6.09 -2.17
N GLN A 229 17.33 -5.09 -2.88
CA GLN A 229 17.75 -3.83 -2.31
C GLN A 229 17.27 -2.66 -3.15
N GLY A 230 17.09 -1.52 -2.50
CA GLY A 230 16.70 -0.29 -3.16
C GLY A 230 16.85 0.92 -2.25
N ILE A 231 16.52 2.08 -2.80
CA ILE A 231 16.45 3.33 -2.05
C ILE A 231 14.99 3.71 -1.92
N GLY A 232 14.60 4.17 -0.74
CA GLY A 232 13.27 4.70 -0.52
C GLY A 232 13.21 5.58 0.72
N THR A 233 12.04 6.12 1.01
CA THR A 233 11.86 7.11 2.08
C THR A 233 11.06 6.54 3.24
N ILE A 234 11.54 6.80 4.46
CA ILE A 234 10.76 6.57 5.67
C ILE A 234 9.70 7.67 5.76
N THR A 235 8.44 7.25 5.82
CA THR A 235 7.31 8.17 5.95
C THR A 235 7.23 8.67 7.37
N TYR A 236 6.98 7.77 8.33
CA TYR A 236 6.74 8.18 9.70
C TYR A 236 7.42 7.25 10.68
N ILE A 237 7.60 7.76 11.89
CA ILE A 237 7.98 6.97 13.07
C ILE A 237 6.91 7.19 14.14
N ASP A 238 6.43 6.09 14.71
CA ASP A 238 5.63 6.07 15.93
C ASP A 238 6.55 5.83 17.13
N GLU A 239 6.71 6.83 17.99
CA GLU A 239 7.56 6.72 19.19
C GLU A 239 6.95 5.85 20.29
N LYS A 240 5.65 5.50 20.21
CA LYS A 240 5.01 4.66 21.23
C LYS A 240 5.65 3.26 21.29
N ASP A 241 6.05 2.73 20.14
CA ASP A 241 6.63 1.39 19.99
C ASP A 241 7.89 1.37 19.09
N ASN A 242 8.41 2.55 18.73
CA ASN A 242 9.53 2.73 17.82
C ASN A 242 9.33 2.02 16.47
N ARG A 243 8.09 1.99 15.97
CA ARG A 243 7.80 1.46 14.63
C ARG A 243 7.89 2.54 13.58
N PHE A 244 8.21 2.14 12.35
CA PHE A 244 8.15 3.02 11.19
C PHE A 244 7.25 2.46 10.10
N GLY A 245 6.80 3.37 9.23
CA GLY A 245 6.27 3.03 7.91
C GLY A 245 7.06 3.74 6.82
N ALA A 246 7.32 3.05 5.71
CA ALA A 246 8.09 3.59 4.58
C ALA A 246 7.48 3.20 3.22
N LEU A 247 7.94 3.87 2.15
CA LEU A 247 7.57 3.70 0.74
C LEU A 247 6.13 4.06 0.35
N GLY A 248 5.14 3.79 1.22
CA GLY A 248 3.72 3.94 0.89
C GLY A 248 3.20 2.92 -0.13
N HIS A 249 4.04 1.95 -0.55
CA HIS A 249 3.70 0.82 -1.39
C HIS A 249 4.60 -0.39 -1.06
N GLY A 250 4.15 -1.58 -1.44
CA GLY A 250 4.94 -2.79 -1.26
C GLY A 250 6.14 -2.91 -2.19
N ILE A 251 7.19 -3.58 -1.72
CA ILE A 251 8.32 -3.99 -2.56
C ILE A 251 7.85 -5.20 -3.38
N THR A 252 7.88 -5.02 -4.70
CA THR A 252 7.53 -6.08 -5.65
C THR A 252 8.77 -6.52 -6.42
N ASP A 253 8.78 -7.79 -6.79
CA ASP A 253 9.83 -8.33 -7.64
C ASP A 253 9.74 -7.73 -9.06
N ALA A 254 10.89 -7.31 -9.62
CA ALA A 254 10.92 -6.60 -10.89
C ALA A 254 10.43 -7.47 -12.07
N ASP A 255 10.61 -8.78 -11.99
CA ASP A 255 10.35 -9.74 -13.06
C ASP A 255 8.93 -10.32 -12.94
N THR A 256 8.53 -10.69 -11.72
CA THR A 256 7.23 -11.35 -11.45
C THR A 256 6.11 -10.37 -11.10
N LYS A 257 6.44 -9.13 -10.70
CA LYS A 257 5.53 -8.11 -10.14
C LYS A 257 4.80 -8.56 -8.87
N GLN A 258 5.19 -9.68 -8.27
CA GLN A 258 4.61 -10.17 -7.04
C GLN A 258 5.19 -9.43 -5.84
N LEU A 259 4.36 -9.23 -4.81
CA LEU A 259 4.81 -8.73 -3.52
C LEU A 259 5.82 -9.71 -2.93
N ILE A 260 6.97 -9.18 -2.51
CA ILE A 260 8.04 -10.00 -1.94
C ILE A 260 7.64 -10.44 -0.53
N SER A 261 7.70 -11.75 -0.27
CA SER A 261 7.53 -12.31 1.07
C SER A 261 8.82 -12.11 1.86
N VAL A 262 8.85 -11.09 2.70
CA VAL A 262 10.01 -10.75 3.54
C VAL A 262 10.16 -11.75 4.70
N ALA A 263 11.38 -12.22 4.94
CA ALA A 263 11.74 -12.96 6.15
C ALA A 263 12.31 -12.02 7.21
N ASP A 264 13.29 -11.24 6.81
CA ASP A 264 13.90 -10.16 7.56
C ASP A 264 14.42 -9.08 6.60
N GLY A 265 14.80 -7.94 7.15
CA GLY A 265 15.44 -6.89 6.40
C GLY A 265 15.95 -5.78 7.29
N GLU A 266 16.63 -4.84 6.68
CA GLU A 266 17.31 -3.74 7.34
C GLU A 266 17.03 -2.45 6.58
N ILE A 267 16.88 -1.36 7.36
CA ILE A 267 17.00 -0.01 6.84
C ILE A 267 18.39 0.51 7.24
N LEU A 268 19.13 1.02 6.26
CA LEU A 268 20.50 1.46 6.43
C LEU A 268 20.65 2.91 5.97
N GLU A 269 21.67 3.57 6.50
CA GLU A 269 22.12 4.84 5.94
C GLU A 269 22.49 4.67 4.46
N THR A 270 22.09 5.66 3.66
CA THR A 270 22.42 5.71 2.24
C THR A 270 23.04 7.06 1.93
N ARG A 271 24.07 7.05 1.08
CA ARG A 271 24.69 8.26 0.57
C ARG A 271 24.24 8.47 -0.86
N ILE A 272 23.44 9.52 -1.09
CA ILE A 272 23.04 9.93 -2.43
C ILE A 272 24.29 10.32 -3.21
N THR A 273 24.47 9.71 -4.39
CA THR A 273 25.60 10.00 -5.29
C THR A 273 25.18 10.86 -6.46
N SER A 274 23.96 10.68 -6.96
CA SER A 274 23.45 11.43 -8.11
C SER A 274 21.94 11.37 -8.17
N ILE A 275 21.35 12.36 -8.82
CA ILE A 275 19.92 12.39 -9.14
C ILE A 275 19.79 12.46 -10.66
N THR A 276 19.13 11.45 -11.23
CA THR A 276 18.69 11.47 -12.62
C THR A 276 17.33 12.14 -12.68
N LYS A 277 17.22 13.26 -13.41
CA LYS A 277 15.95 13.98 -13.55
C LYS A 277 14.91 13.15 -14.30
N GLY A 278 13.67 13.22 -13.84
CA GLY A 278 12.53 12.62 -14.53
C GLY A 278 12.30 13.24 -15.89
N GLN A 279 11.82 12.44 -16.84
CA GLN A 279 11.46 12.88 -18.18
C GLN A 279 10.22 12.15 -18.65
N ARG A 280 9.57 12.67 -19.68
CA ARG A 280 8.39 12.02 -20.25
C ARG A 280 8.76 10.61 -20.75
N GLY A 281 8.10 9.60 -20.19
CA GLY A 281 8.34 8.19 -20.48
C GLY A 281 9.40 7.53 -19.58
N PHE A 282 10.19 8.30 -18.85
CA PHE A 282 11.30 7.83 -18.03
C PHE A 282 11.23 8.47 -16.64
N PRO A 283 10.72 7.75 -15.62
CA PRO A 283 10.86 8.17 -14.24
C PRO A 283 12.33 8.48 -13.92
N GLY A 284 12.58 9.60 -13.24
CA GLY A 284 13.92 9.88 -12.73
C GLY A 284 14.23 9.00 -11.53
N GLU A 285 15.44 9.09 -11.00
CA GLU A 285 15.92 8.21 -9.93
C GLU A 285 16.91 8.93 -9.02
N ILE A 286 16.75 8.72 -7.71
CA ILE A 286 17.79 8.99 -6.71
C ILE A 286 18.72 7.78 -6.66
N SER A 287 19.95 7.95 -7.12
CA SER A 287 20.98 6.91 -7.03
C SER A 287 21.89 7.19 -5.84
N GLY A 288 22.26 6.14 -5.12
CA GLY A 288 23.12 6.23 -3.95
C GLY A 288 23.78 4.90 -3.63
N VAL A 289 24.68 4.94 -2.65
CA VAL A 289 25.37 3.76 -2.14
C VAL A 289 24.84 3.44 -0.75
N ILE A 290 24.39 2.21 -0.58
CA ILE A 290 23.98 1.63 0.70
C ILE A 290 25.24 1.13 1.41
N ILE A 291 25.53 1.65 2.60
CA ILE A 291 26.74 1.31 3.36
C ILE A 291 26.42 0.16 4.31
N LYS A 292 26.75 -1.07 3.91
CA LYS A 292 26.40 -2.33 4.62
C LYS A 292 27.30 -2.63 5.83
N ASP A 293 27.52 -1.65 6.69
CA ASP A 293 28.22 -1.84 7.97
C ASP A 293 27.22 -1.83 9.13
N LYS A 294 27.50 -2.61 10.17
CA LYS A 294 26.61 -2.72 11.35
C LYS A 294 26.30 -1.39 12.02
N GLU A 295 27.23 -0.44 11.98
CA GLU A 295 27.06 0.89 12.57
C GLU A 295 26.08 1.77 11.80
N ASN A 296 25.81 1.45 10.53
CA ASN A 296 24.92 2.22 9.65
C ASN A 296 23.49 1.65 9.61
N ILE A 297 23.18 0.65 10.42
CA ILE A 297 21.83 0.07 10.51
C ILE A 297 20.94 0.99 11.34
N LEU A 298 19.96 1.58 10.68
CA LEU A 298 18.98 2.48 11.28
C LEU A 298 17.76 1.74 11.86
N GLY A 299 17.61 0.45 11.57
CA GLY A 299 16.46 -0.34 11.98
C GLY A 299 16.31 -1.64 11.21
N SER A 300 15.23 -2.36 11.51
CA SER A 300 14.88 -3.66 10.91
C SER A 300 13.53 -3.61 10.23
N VAL A 301 13.38 -4.38 9.14
CA VAL A 301 12.13 -4.55 8.39
C VAL A 301 11.54 -5.91 8.76
N ASP A 302 10.31 -5.92 9.26
CA ASP A 302 9.58 -7.15 9.63
C ASP A 302 8.37 -7.44 8.73
N LYS A 303 7.91 -6.45 7.95
CA LYS A 303 6.68 -6.56 7.16
C LYS A 303 6.81 -5.83 5.82
N ASN A 304 6.39 -6.50 4.76
CA ASN A 304 6.17 -5.91 3.44
C ASN A 304 4.71 -6.13 3.05
N THR A 305 3.98 -5.05 2.82
CA THR A 305 2.56 -5.09 2.46
C THR A 305 2.33 -4.22 1.24
N GLU A 306 1.14 -4.28 0.65
CA GLU A 306 0.81 -3.40 -0.47
C GLU A 306 0.83 -1.90 -0.10
N TYR A 307 0.80 -1.54 1.19
CA TYR A 307 0.78 -0.16 1.71
C TYR A 307 2.14 0.39 2.14
N GLY A 308 3.21 -0.41 2.03
CA GLY A 308 4.51 -0.03 2.53
C GLY A 308 5.25 -1.18 3.20
N ILE A 309 6.48 -0.87 3.61
CA ILE A 309 7.27 -1.69 4.52
C ILE A 309 7.22 -1.11 5.92
N PHE A 310 7.31 -2.00 6.91
CA PHE A 310 7.23 -1.66 8.32
C PHE A 310 8.24 -2.47 9.12
N GLY A 311 8.58 -1.95 10.29
CA GLY A 311 9.45 -2.60 11.26
C GLY A 311 9.84 -1.63 12.35
N ASN A 312 11.01 -1.83 12.95
CA ASN A 312 11.48 -1.06 14.09
C ASN A 312 12.67 -0.18 13.73
N VAL A 313 12.74 1.01 14.33
CA VAL A 313 13.89 1.92 14.21
C VAL A 313 14.80 1.80 15.43
N ASN A 314 16.09 2.04 15.20
CA ASN A 314 17.09 2.23 16.24
C ASN A 314 17.18 3.71 16.61
N GLU A 315 17.67 4.03 17.81
CA GLU A 315 17.87 5.43 18.27
C GLU A 315 18.74 6.26 17.31
N ALA A 316 19.66 5.62 16.57
CA ALA A 316 20.54 6.29 15.61
C ALA A 316 19.78 7.08 14.52
N ILE A 317 18.54 6.67 14.19
CA ILE A 317 17.73 7.37 13.17
C ILE A 317 17.48 8.83 13.53
N PHE A 318 17.41 9.14 14.82
CA PHE A 318 17.11 10.47 15.32
C PHE A 318 18.29 11.43 15.26
N ASN A 319 19.48 10.97 14.84
CA ASN A 319 20.57 11.84 14.45
C ASN A 319 20.33 12.50 13.09
N HIS A 320 19.40 11.95 12.30
CA HIS A 320 19.13 12.34 10.92
C HIS A 320 17.80 13.06 10.72
N ILE A 321 16.90 13.01 11.72
CA ILE A 321 15.54 13.58 11.63
C ILE A 321 15.23 14.47 12.84
N GLU A 322 14.34 15.44 12.63
CA GLU A 322 13.79 16.24 13.73
C GLU A 322 12.72 15.43 14.48
N ARG A 323 12.86 15.29 15.80
CA ARG A 323 11.86 14.66 16.68
C ARG A 323 10.69 15.60 16.97
N LYS A 324 9.90 15.92 15.94
CA LYS A 324 8.72 16.77 16.04
C LYS A 324 7.48 16.03 15.55
N PRO A 325 6.65 15.48 16.45
CA PRO A 325 5.45 14.76 16.06
C PRO A 325 4.39 15.71 15.48
N LEU A 326 3.67 15.22 14.48
CA LEU A 326 2.49 15.84 13.90
C LEU A 326 1.29 14.90 14.05
N LYS A 327 0.10 15.49 14.17
CA LYS A 327 -1.15 14.73 14.18
C LYS A 327 -1.38 14.05 12.84
N ILE A 328 -2.03 12.89 12.87
CA ILE A 328 -2.55 12.30 11.63
C ILE A 328 -3.78 13.08 11.15
N GLY A 329 -3.92 13.22 9.84
CA GLY A 329 -5.12 13.73 9.18
C GLY A 329 -5.93 12.57 8.59
N LEU A 330 -7.21 12.52 8.93
CA LEU A 330 -8.13 11.50 8.42
C LEU A 330 -8.51 11.78 6.97
N LYS A 331 -8.93 10.75 6.24
CA LYS A 331 -9.23 10.84 4.79
C LYS A 331 -10.20 11.96 4.43
N HIS A 332 -11.20 12.18 5.26
CA HIS A 332 -12.25 13.17 5.02
C HIS A 332 -11.79 14.61 5.34
N GLU A 333 -10.64 14.79 5.99
CA GLU A 333 -10.05 16.10 6.31
C GLU A 333 -9.15 16.62 5.17
N ILE A 334 -8.91 15.81 4.14
CA ILE A 334 -7.98 16.13 3.06
C ILE A 334 -8.67 16.98 2.00
N GLU A 335 -8.07 18.12 1.68
CA GLU A 335 -8.62 19.08 0.74
C GLU A 335 -7.81 19.16 -0.56
N VAL A 336 -8.49 19.37 -1.68
CA VAL A 336 -7.83 19.74 -2.95
C VAL A 336 -7.26 21.14 -2.77
N GLY A 337 -5.93 21.28 -2.87
CA GLY A 337 -5.28 22.54 -2.57
C GLY A 337 -3.79 22.37 -2.26
N GLN A 338 -3.24 23.37 -1.57
CA GLN A 338 -1.84 23.40 -1.16
C GLN A 338 -1.56 22.30 -0.12
N ALA A 339 -0.39 21.67 -0.26
CA ALA A 339 0.17 20.71 0.69
C ALA A 339 1.69 20.69 0.52
N PHE A 340 2.38 19.87 1.32
CA PHE A 340 3.83 19.71 1.26
C PHE A 340 4.22 18.24 1.23
N ILE A 341 5.34 17.94 0.58
CA ILE A 341 6.04 16.67 0.75
C ILE A 341 7.33 16.88 1.53
N ARG A 342 7.57 16.09 2.57
CA ARG A 342 8.84 16.11 3.31
C ARG A 342 9.79 15.09 2.70
N SER A 343 10.96 15.52 2.23
CA SER A 343 11.87 14.62 1.53
C SER A 343 13.34 14.99 1.68
N PHE A 344 14.21 13.98 1.75
CA PHE A 344 15.66 14.12 1.68
C PHE A 344 16.14 13.94 0.23
N VAL A 345 16.26 15.06 -0.50
CA VAL A 345 16.71 15.08 -1.90
C VAL A 345 18.08 15.75 -2.04
N ASP A 346 18.27 16.88 -1.35
CA ASP A 346 19.46 17.74 -1.48
C ASP A 346 20.18 17.91 -0.15
N GLU A 347 20.75 16.80 0.35
CA GLU A 347 21.62 16.71 1.53
C GLU A 347 20.95 17.04 2.88
N GLU A 348 19.76 17.61 2.88
CA GLU A 348 18.95 17.87 4.06
C GLU A 348 17.47 17.54 3.81
N ILE A 349 16.73 17.29 4.89
CA ILE A 349 15.29 17.03 4.87
C ILE A 349 14.56 18.37 4.77
N LYS A 350 13.72 18.52 3.74
CA LYS A 350 12.95 19.74 3.48
C LYS A 350 11.50 19.42 3.16
N ASP A 351 10.64 20.39 3.43
CA ASP A 351 9.27 20.42 2.93
C ASP A 351 9.25 21.13 1.58
N TYR A 352 8.75 20.43 0.56
CA TYR A 352 8.58 20.95 -0.80
C TYR A 352 7.10 21.14 -1.10
N GLU A 353 6.74 22.30 -1.66
CA GLU A 353 5.35 22.60 -1.97
C GLU A 353 4.79 21.70 -3.10
N ILE A 354 3.61 21.18 -2.85
CA ILE A 354 2.81 20.42 -3.82
C ILE A 354 1.37 20.92 -3.83
N LYS A 355 0.62 20.49 -4.85
CA LYS A 355 -0.82 20.67 -4.94
C LYS A 355 -1.51 19.31 -4.99
N ILE A 356 -2.46 19.09 -4.09
CA ILE A 356 -3.40 17.98 -4.20
C ILE A 356 -4.43 18.37 -5.25
N THR A 357 -4.43 17.66 -6.38
CA THR A 357 -5.33 17.93 -7.51
C THR A 357 -6.61 17.11 -7.46
N LYS A 358 -6.56 15.95 -6.77
CA LYS A 358 -7.72 15.07 -6.62
C LYS A 358 -7.56 14.13 -5.42
N VAL A 359 -8.67 13.84 -4.75
CA VAL A 359 -8.77 12.87 -3.65
C VAL A 359 -9.80 11.81 -4.04
N TYR A 360 -9.47 10.55 -3.77
CA TYR A 360 -10.30 9.38 -4.05
C TYR A 360 -10.56 8.59 -2.77
N LEU A 361 -11.69 8.88 -2.11
CA LEU A 361 -12.03 8.25 -0.82
C LEU A 361 -12.46 6.77 -0.94
N GLY A 362 -13.10 6.40 -2.06
CA GLY A 362 -13.67 5.06 -2.29
C GLY A 362 -12.97 4.20 -3.33
N ASN A 363 -11.75 4.54 -3.76
CA ASN A 363 -11.08 3.79 -4.83
C ASN A 363 -10.51 2.45 -4.33
N GLY A 364 -10.68 1.39 -5.13
CA GLY A 364 -10.10 0.07 -4.85
C GLY A 364 -8.59 0.00 -5.10
N ASP A 365 -8.03 0.95 -5.86
CA ASP A 365 -6.57 1.09 -5.99
C ASP A 365 -5.99 1.85 -4.79
N ILE A 366 -5.55 1.04 -3.83
CA ILE A 366 -5.07 1.45 -2.51
C ILE A 366 -3.86 2.39 -2.52
N ASN A 367 -3.09 2.39 -3.60
CA ASN A 367 -1.89 3.22 -3.76
C ASN A 367 -2.18 4.53 -4.51
N LYS A 368 -3.44 4.75 -4.91
CA LYS A 368 -3.92 5.93 -5.66
C LYS A 368 -5.03 6.66 -4.91
N GLY A 369 -4.82 6.90 -3.63
CA GLY A 369 -5.75 7.63 -2.77
C GLY A 369 -5.87 9.11 -3.13
N MET A 370 -4.79 9.73 -3.61
CA MET A 370 -4.80 11.11 -4.08
C MET A 370 -3.86 11.30 -5.27
N ILE A 371 -4.08 12.35 -6.05
CA ILE A 371 -3.15 12.82 -7.09
C ILE A 371 -2.52 14.12 -6.63
N ILE A 372 -1.20 14.14 -6.62
CA ILE A 372 -0.38 15.30 -6.25
C ILE A 372 0.37 15.83 -7.47
N GLU A 373 0.69 17.12 -7.44
CA GLU A 373 1.49 17.83 -8.43
C GLU A 373 2.56 18.66 -7.72
N VAL A 374 3.83 18.48 -8.07
CA VAL A 374 4.94 19.28 -7.55
C VAL A 374 4.91 20.66 -8.17
N VAL A 375 4.86 21.68 -7.32
CA VAL A 375 4.90 23.10 -7.73
C VAL A 375 6.12 23.84 -7.18
N ASP A 376 6.86 23.21 -6.28
CA ASP A 376 8.11 23.73 -5.74
C ASP A 376 9.20 23.86 -6.82
N GLU A 377 9.63 25.09 -7.08
CA GLU A 377 10.61 25.39 -8.13
C GLU A 377 11.97 24.75 -7.86
N GLY A 378 12.42 24.68 -6.60
CA GLY A 378 13.70 24.10 -6.23
C GLY A 378 13.73 22.58 -6.47
N LEU A 379 12.65 21.90 -6.08
CA LEU A 379 12.52 20.47 -6.35
C LEU A 379 12.43 20.19 -7.86
N LEU A 380 11.64 20.98 -8.60
CA LEU A 380 11.51 20.86 -10.05
C LEU A 380 12.85 21.09 -10.76
N GLU A 381 13.63 22.08 -10.34
CA GLU A 381 14.96 22.33 -10.89
C GLU A 381 15.87 21.12 -10.68
N ARG A 382 15.82 20.50 -9.51
CA ARG A 382 16.73 19.41 -9.14
C ARG A 382 16.37 18.07 -9.78
N THR A 383 15.09 17.72 -9.80
CA THR A 383 14.60 16.37 -10.07
C THR A 383 13.68 16.30 -11.28
N ASN A 384 13.16 17.44 -11.75
CA ASN A 384 12.06 17.55 -12.70
C ASN A 384 10.76 16.85 -12.22
N GLY A 385 10.52 16.86 -10.90
CA GLY A 385 9.27 16.38 -10.30
C GLY A 385 9.48 15.28 -9.25
N ILE A 386 8.64 14.25 -9.29
CA ILE A 386 8.76 13.08 -8.42
C ILE A 386 9.67 12.07 -9.11
N VAL A 387 10.68 11.59 -8.39
CA VAL A 387 11.63 10.58 -8.87
C VAL A 387 11.60 9.34 -7.99
N GLN A 388 12.07 8.21 -8.53
CA GLN A 388 12.24 6.99 -7.76
C GLN A 388 13.20 7.24 -6.58
N GLY A 389 12.87 6.66 -5.42
CA GLY A 389 13.52 6.96 -4.15
C GLY A 389 12.72 7.94 -3.28
N MET A 390 11.87 8.81 -3.85
CA MET A 390 10.96 9.68 -3.08
C MET A 390 9.69 8.96 -2.60
N SER A 391 9.45 7.72 -3.06
CA SER A 391 8.34 6.91 -2.58
C SER A 391 8.47 6.75 -1.06
N GLY A 392 7.43 7.15 -0.34
CA GLY A 392 7.40 7.22 1.12
C GLY A 392 7.54 8.63 1.68
N SER A 393 7.87 9.66 0.89
CA SER A 393 7.93 11.04 1.40
C SER A 393 6.58 11.44 2.02
N PRO A 394 6.55 11.89 3.30
CA PRO A 394 5.32 12.28 3.98
C PRO A 394 4.61 13.40 3.27
N ILE A 395 3.31 13.25 3.09
CA ILE A 395 2.44 14.31 2.59
C ILE A 395 1.81 15.00 3.81
N ILE A 396 2.04 16.30 3.92
CA ILE A 396 1.63 17.14 5.05
C ILE A 396 0.66 18.20 4.53
N GLN A 397 -0.51 18.32 5.16
CA GLN A 397 -1.49 19.38 4.89
C GLN A 397 -2.10 19.81 6.22
N ASN A 398 -2.30 21.13 6.41
CA ASN A 398 -2.92 21.68 7.62
C ASN A 398 -2.26 21.19 8.93
N ASP A 399 -0.91 21.14 8.94
CA ASP A 399 -0.10 20.67 10.08
C ASP A 399 -0.37 19.21 10.50
N LYS A 400 -0.86 18.40 9.55
CA LYS A 400 -1.16 16.98 9.75
C LYS A 400 -0.47 16.12 8.69
N ILE A 401 -0.04 14.92 9.09
CA ILE A 401 0.39 13.89 8.14
C ILE A 401 -0.85 13.26 7.55
N ILE A 402 -1.06 13.43 6.25
CA ILE A 402 -2.24 12.91 5.55
C ILE A 402 -1.93 11.66 4.71
N GLY A 403 -0.65 11.41 4.42
CA GLY A 403 -0.28 10.33 3.52
C GLY A 403 1.21 10.22 3.22
N ALA A 404 1.51 9.43 2.20
CA ALA A 404 2.85 9.25 1.65
C ALA A 404 2.80 9.23 0.12
N VAL A 405 3.83 9.76 -0.54
CA VAL A 405 4.02 9.64 -1.99
C VAL A 405 4.23 8.17 -2.36
N THR A 406 3.60 7.69 -3.44
CA THR A 406 3.74 6.29 -3.89
C THR A 406 4.42 6.19 -5.26
N HIS A 407 3.69 6.48 -6.34
CA HIS A 407 4.15 6.29 -7.72
C HIS A 407 4.07 7.60 -8.51
N VAL A 408 5.08 7.87 -9.32
CA VAL A 408 5.09 8.96 -10.30
C VAL A 408 4.30 8.59 -11.56
N PHE A 409 3.73 9.58 -12.24
CA PHE A 409 3.12 9.38 -13.56
C PHE A 409 4.22 9.26 -14.61
N ILE A 410 4.24 8.14 -15.34
CA ILE A 410 5.27 7.86 -16.36
C ILE A 410 5.35 8.95 -17.44
N GLN A 411 4.23 9.57 -17.78
CA GLN A 411 4.16 10.60 -18.83
C GLN A 411 4.32 12.02 -18.30
N ASP A 412 4.35 12.21 -16.98
CA ASP A 412 4.38 13.52 -16.35
C ASP A 412 5.04 13.44 -14.96
N SER A 413 6.36 13.65 -14.91
CA SER A 413 7.12 13.48 -13.68
C SER A 413 6.73 14.46 -12.58
N THR A 414 6.12 15.61 -12.88
CA THR A 414 5.66 16.54 -11.84
C THR A 414 4.47 16.01 -11.07
N ARG A 415 3.78 14.97 -11.57
CA ARG A 415 2.58 14.41 -10.97
C ARG A 415 2.80 12.98 -10.48
N GLY A 416 2.09 12.65 -9.42
CA GLY A 416 2.15 11.33 -8.82
C GLY A 416 0.93 11.00 -8.00
N TYR A 417 0.97 9.83 -7.39
CA TYR A 417 -0.03 9.33 -6.48
C TYR A 417 0.44 9.42 -5.03
N GLY A 418 -0.53 9.55 -4.12
CA GLY A 418 -0.31 9.38 -2.69
C GLY A 418 -1.26 8.34 -2.10
N THR A 419 -0.79 7.62 -1.09
CA THR A 419 -1.61 6.77 -0.21
C THR A 419 -1.96 7.53 1.06
N PHE A 420 -3.07 7.18 1.70
CA PHE A 420 -3.49 7.80 2.95
C PHE A 420 -2.72 7.23 4.15
N ILE A 421 -2.41 8.08 5.14
CA ILE A 421 -1.72 7.63 6.35
C ILE A 421 -2.50 6.53 7.09
N GLU A 422 -3.84 6.64 7.09
CA GLU A 422 -4.74 5.64 7.66
C GLU A 422 -4.55 4.25 7.06
N ASN A 423 -4.21 4.17 5.77
CA ASN A 423 -3.99 2.89 5.10
C ASN A 423 -2.71 2.23 5.58
N MET A 424 -1.65 3.02 5.77
CA MET A 424 -0.38 2.53 6.30
C MET A 424 -0.54 2.05 7.74
N LEU A 425 -1.18 2.86 8.60
CA LEU A 425 -1.36 2.53 10.03
C LEU A 425 -2.22 1.28 10.25
N ARG A 426 -3.20 1.03 9.39
CA ARG A 426 -4.07 -0.16 9.48
C ARG A 426 -3.30 -1.47 9.38
N VAL A 427 -2.16 -1.48 8.70
CA VAL A 427 -1.34 -2.69 8.51
C VAL A 427 0.01 -2.61 9.21
N ALA A 428 0.34 -1.50 9.87
CA ALA A 428 1.61 -1.32 10.56
C ALA A 428 1.73 -2.20 11.81
N HIS A 429 0.61 -2.42 12.50
CA HIS A 429 0.50 -3.23 13.70
C HIS A 429 0.00 -4.66 13.42
#